data_AF-A0A2N5KJN1-F1
#
_entry.id   AF-A0A2N5KJN1-F1
#
_cell.length_a   1.000
_cell.length_b   1.000
_cell.length_c   1.000
_cell.angle_alpha   90.00
_cell.angle_beta   90.00
_cell.angle_gamma   90.00
#
_symmetry.space_group_name_H-M   'P 1'
#
loop_
_entity.id
_entity.type
_entity.pdbx_description
1 polymer ?
#
loop_
_entity_poly.entity_id
_entity_poly.type
_entity_poly.pdbx_seq_one_letter_code
_entity_poly.pdbx_strand_id
1 'polypeptide(L)' 'MTSGNIQMGPDPDQVLAALKKALRDDPGVRGRPAEEVSRDLALGGYLREEPDPVLVAEMLGELGAEGWDDEATEEASPT' A
#
# COMPACT_ATOMS: atom_id res chain seq x y z
N MET A 1 -20.67 17.45 -19.43
CA MET A 1 -19.70 16.47 -19.95
C MET A 1 -19.35 15.57 -18.78
N THR A 2 -19.84 14.32 -18.75
CA THR A 2 -19.56 13.37 -17.66
C THR A 2 -18.68 12.25 -18.23
N SER A 3 -17.44 12.57 -18.55
CA SER A 3 -16.54 11.62 -19.19
C SER A 3 -15.35 11.35 -18.28
N GLY A 4 -15.22 10.08 -17.86
CA GLY A 4 -13.96 9.52 -17.39
C GLY A 4 -13.92 9.11 -15.92
N ASN A 5 -14.77 8.18 -15.46
CA ASN A 5 -14.57 7.53 -14.16
C ASN A 5 -14.58 6.00 -14.30
N ILE A 6 -13.81 5.46 -15.25
CA ILE A 6 -13.46 4.04 -15.25
C ILE A 6 -12.26 3.81 -14.32
N GLN A 7 -12.43 4.11 -13.03
CA GLN A 7 -11.63 3.44 -12.02
C GLN A 7 -12.34 2.11 -11.77
N MET A 8 -11.87 1.06 -12.45
CA MET A 8 -12.25 -0.32 -12.11
C MET A 8 -11.42 -0.67 -10.87
N GLY A 9 -11.93 -0.31 -9.70
CA GLY A 9 -11.21 -0.49 -8.45
C GLY A 9 -11.75 0.42 -7.34
N PRO A 10 -11.44 0.08 -6.08
CA PRO A 10 -11.73 0.93 -4.94
C PRO A 10 -10.85 2.20 -4.99
N ASP A 11 -11.39 3.33 -4.56
CA ASP A 11 -10.66 4.61 -4.58
C ASP A 11 -9.39 4.57 -3.71
N PRO A 12 -8.35 5.36 -4.03
CA PRO A 12 -7.12 5.43 -3.25
C PRO A 12 -7.33 5.66 -1.75
N ASP A 13 -8.25 6.54 -1.37
CA ASP A 13 -8.61 6.78 0.03
C ASP A 13 -9.18 5.54 0.73
N GLN A 14 -10.00 4.75 0.02
CA GLN A 14 -10.56 3.50 0.55
C GLN A 14 -9.44 2.47 0.75
N VAL A 15 -8.53 2.36 -0.22
CA VAL A 15 -7.35 1.48 -0.16
C VAL A 15 -6.48 1.85 1.03
N LEU A 16 -6.16 3.13 1.22
CA LEU A 16 -5.36 3.61 2.34
C LEU A 16 -6.02 3.32 3.70
N ALA A 17 -7.34 3.55 3.82
CA ALA A 17 -8.09 3.26 5.04
C ALA A 17 -8.09 1.75 5.36
N ALA A 18 -8.27 0.92 4.34
CA ALA A 18 -8.23 -0.53 4.44
C ALA A 18 -6.84 -1.03 4.86
N LEU A 19 -5.78 -0.52 4.23
CA LEU A 19 -4.38 -0.81 4.58
C LEU A 19 -4.03 -0.42 6.01
N LYS A 20 -4.41 0.78 6.46
CA LYS A 20 -4.20 1.20 7.85
C LYS A 20 -4.88 0.28 8.85
N LYS A 21 -6.05 -0.26 8.49
CA LYS A 21 -6.79 -1.21 9.33
C LYS A 21 -6.13 -2.60 9.30
N ALA A 22 -5.76 -3.09 8.13
CA ALA A 22 -5.05 -4.35 7.97
C ALA A 22 -3.70 -4.35 8.69
N LEU A 23 -2.93 -3.26 8.61
CA LEU A 23 -1.65 -3.11 9.33
C LEU A 23 -1.79 -3.03 10.84
N ARG A 24 -2.94 -2.55 11.33
CA ARG A 24 -3.25 -2.55 12.77
C ARG A 24 -3.57 -3.96 13.26
N ASP A 25 -4.21 -4.78 12.42
CA ASP A 25 -4.57 -6.16 12.75
C ASP A 25 -3.37 -7.10 12.59
N ASP A 26 -2.66 -6.97 11.46
CA ASP A 26 -1.42 -7.69 11.14
C ASP A 26 -0.34 -6.72 10.63
N PRO A 27 0.67 -6.36 11.45
CA PRO A 27 1.77 -5.50 11.00
C PRO A 27 2.66 -6.19 9.94
N GLY A 28 2.56 -7.51 9.78
CA GLY A 28 3.28 -8.29 8.77
C GLY A 28 2.85 -7.99 7.34
N VAL A 29 1.68 -7.39 7.13
CA VAL A 29 1.18 -6.94 5.81
C VAL A 29 2.19 -6.01 5.11
N ARG A 30 2.97 -5.21 5.85
CA ARG A 30 3.97 -4.28 5.28
C ARG A 30 5.13 -4.98 4.57
N GLY A 31 5.47 -6.20 4.99
CA GLY A 31 6.56 -6.99 4.41
C GLY A 31 6.11 -7.94 3.30
N ARG A 32 4.80 -8.01 3.03
CA ARG A 32 4.22 -8.89 2.01
C ARG A 32 4.15 -8.17 0.66
N PRO A 33 4.18 -8.91 -0.45
CA PRO A 33 4.05 -8.31 -1.78
C PRO A 33 2.65 -7.71 -1.96
N ALA A 34 2.57 -6.60 -2.68
CA ALA A 34 1.33 -5.85 -2.84
C ALA A 34 0.18 -6.65 -3.47
N GLU A 35 0.47 -7.63 -4.33
CA GLU A 35 -0.52 -8.60 -4.86
C GLU A 35 -1.14 -9.50 -3.78
N GLU A 36 -0.36 -9.91 -2.78
CA GLU A 36 -0.92 -10.67 -1.67
C GLU A 36 -1.73 -9.77 -0.75
N VAL A 37 -1.23 -8.56 -0.51
CA VAL A 37 -1.92 -7.58 0.32
C VAL A 37 -3.24 -7.14 -0.32
N SER A 38 -3.28 -6.87 -1.62
CA SER A 38 -4.51 -6.50 -2.32
C SER A 38 -5.59 -7.57 -2.16
N ARG A 39 -5.22 -8.84 -2.39
CA ARG A 39 -6.11 -9.97 -2.22
C ARG A 39 -6.57 -10.14 -0.78
N ASP A 40 -5.66 -9.96 0.19
CA ASP A 40 -5.97 -10.04 1.62
C ASP A 40 -6.94 -8.92 2.05
N LEU A 41 -6.83 -7.72 1.48
CA LEU A 41 -7.76 -6.62 1.74
C LEU A 41 -9.19 -6.94 1.30
N ALA A 42 -9.36 -7.59 0.15
CA ALA A 42 -10.67 -8.03 -0.32
C ALA A 42 -11.20 -9.25 0.45
N LEU A 43 -10.37 -10.26 0.66
CA LEU A 43 -10.75 -11.49 1.37
C LEU A 43 -11.00 -11.27 2.86
N GLY A 44 -10.24 -10.37 3.48
CA GLY A 44 -10.41 -9.94 4.88
C GLY A 44 -11.59 -9.02 5.09
N GLY A 45 -12.31 -8.63 4.02
CA GLY A 45 -13.48 -7.77 4.10
C GLY A 45 -13.15 -6.31 4.44
N TYR A 46 -11.90 -5.89 4.25
CA TYR A 46 -11.50 -4.49 4.38
C TYR A 46 -11.96 -3.66 3.19
N LEU A 47 -11.99 -4.27 2.01
CA LEU A 47 -12.52 -3.71 0.76
C LEU A 47 -13.58 -4.62 0.15
N ARG A 48 -14.48 -4.02 -0.61
CA ARG A 48 -15.55 -4.74 -1.32
C ARG A 48 -15.04 -5.46 -2.57
N GLU A 49 -13.96 -4.96 -3.15
CA GLU A 49 -13.31 -5.45 -4.35
C GLU A 49 -11.80 -5.40 -4.18
N GLU A 50 -11.08 -6.22 -4.94
CA GLU A 50 -9.62 -6.27 -4.88
C GLU A 50 -9.04 -4.96 -5.44
N PRO A 51 -8.23 -4.23 -4.64
CA PRO A 51 -7.55 -3.03 -5.12
C PRO A 51 -6.44 -3.39 -6.09
N ASP A 52 -6.07 -2.43 -6.94
CA ASP A 52 -4.93 -2.62 -7.83
C ASP A 52 -3.64 -2.80 -7.02
N PRO A 53 -2.84 -3.85 -7.28
CA PRO A 53 -1.60 -4.10 -6.53
C PRO A 53 -0.58 -2.99 -6.71
N VAL A 54 -0.58 -2.26 -7.83
CA VAL A 54 0.29 -1.08 -8.03
C VAL A 54 -0.11 0.02 -7.04
N LEU A 55 -1.41 0.31 -6.94
CA LEU A 55 -1.94 1.29 -5.99
C LEU A 55 -1.65 0.89 -4.53
N VAL A 56 -1.78 -0.40 -4.19
CA VAL A 56 -1.43 -0.92 -2.86
C VAL A 56 0.07 -0.74 -2.57
N ALA A 57 0.94 -1.01 -3.55
CA ALA A 57 2.38 -0.82 -3.40
C ALA A 57 2.74 0.66 -3.18
N GLU A 58 2.10 1.57 -3.91
CA GLU A 58 2.29 3.02 -3.73
C GLU A 58 1.86 3.45 -2.32
N MET A 59 0.66 3.06 -1.88
CA MET A 59 0.14 3.41 -0.55
C MET A 59 0.96 2.79 0.58
N LEU A 60 1.45 1.55 0.41
CA LEU A 60 2.39 0.91 1.33
C LEU A 60 3.73 1.64 1.37
N GLY A 61 4.21 2.11 0.22
CA GLY A 61 5.41 2.92 0.10
C GLY A 61 5.27 4.26 0.84
N GLU A 62 4.12 4.94 0.70
CA GLU A 62 3.82 6.18 1.44
C GLU A 62 3.73 5.94 2.95
N LEU A 63 3.05 4.88 3.39
CA LEU A 63 3.04 4.48 4.81
C LEU A 63 4.43 4.02 5.31
N GLY A 64 5.21 3.49 4.36
CA GLY A 64 6.61 3.10 4.39
C GLY A 64 7.55 4.24 4.76
N ALA A 65 7.44 5.29 3.97
CA ALA A 65 8.28 6.47 3.95
C ALA A 65 7.96 7.48 5.08
N GLU A 66 6.73 7.49 5.63
CA GLU A 66 6.36 8.35 6.78
C GLU A 66 7.08 7.98 8.10
N GLY A 67 8.11 7.13 8.08
CA GLY A 67 8.95 6.89 9.25
C GLY A 67 10.01 5.82 9.03
N TRP A 68 11.28 6.28 8.98
CA TRP A 68 12.54 5.54 8.86
C TRP A 68 13.09 5.27 7.45
N ASP A 69 13.16 6.30 6.62
CA ASP A 69 14.40 6.60 5.91
C ASP A 69 15.35 7.38 6.86
N ASP A 70 15.97 6.69 7.81
CA ASP A 70 17.27 7.17 8.32
C ASP A 70 18.29 6.87 7.23
N GLU A 71 18.38 7.83 6.30
CA GLU A 71 19.57 8.17 5.51
C GLU A 71 20.36 6.98 4.96
N ALA A 72 20.01 6.57 3.74
CA ALA A 72 21.04 6.10 2.83
C ALA A 72 21.98 7.29 2.53
N THR A 73 23.14 7.35 3.18
CA THR A 73 24.31 7.93 2.52
C THR A 73 25.46 6.96 2.52
N GLU A 74 25.93 6.70 1.32
CA GLU A 74 27.15 5.98 1.03
C GLU A 74 28.34 6.80 1.54
N GLU A 75 29.35 6.18 2.13
CA GLU A 75 30.72 6.56 1.82
C GLU A 75 31.60 5.32 1.69
N ALA A 76 32.06 5.15 0.46
CA ALA A 76 33.14 4.27 0.08
C ALA A 76 34.38 4.53 0.93
N SER A 77 35.18 3.49 1.10
CA SER A 77 36.51 3.48 1.70
C SER A 77 37.33 4.76 1.44
N PRO A 78 37.94 5.35 2.48
CA PRO A 78 39.16 6.13 2.30
C PRO A 78 40.37 5.47 2.98
N THR A 79 41.31 5.11 2.11
CA THR A 79 42.78 4.96 2.18
C THR A 79 43.49 4.14 3.26
#